data_AF-A0A225WF70-F1
#
_entry.id   AF-A0A225WF70-F1
#
_cell.length_a   1.000
_cell.length_b   1.000
_cell.length_c   1.000
_cell.angle_alpha   90.00
_cell.angle_beta   90.00
_cell.angle_gamma   90.00
#
_symmetry.space_group_name_H-M   'P 1'
#
loop_
_entity.id
_entity.type
_entity.pdbx_description
1 polymer ?
#
loop_
_entity_poly.entity_id
_entity_poly.type
_entity_poly.pdbx_seq_one_letter_code
_entity_poly.pdbx_strand_id
1 'polypeptide(L)'
;MMYEWPESLRDVYWCMNQVNAWITSCRRGTFNKFNSKNYRKAGASDSNWCFLHALQAACFGLDRADLVTRELWSKFWLSKGNDFTEGVGGTDVDAFLNFLRAKRVSLVTLFKNLQKKLLSSTAVLERRARTLDPGHYIVYAAEHSIEHYLTLVVTDPVMIYDDYNVDKDPPCLLEPLQKLDWLTHSYEIRLVALPRPTRSKKSKKGSNEKSRN
;
A
#
# COMPACT_ATOMS: atom_id res chain seq x y z
N MET A 1 36.64 -6.41 2.43
CA MET A 1 35.59 -7.44 2.37
C MET A 1 34.93 -7.26 1.00
N MET A 2 35.11 -8.22 0.10
CA MET A 2 34.67 -8.13 -1.29
C MET A 2 33.14 -8.29 -1.33
N TYR A 3 32.48 -7.38 -2.02
CA TYR A 3 31.04 -7.34 -2.16
C TYR A 3 30.60 -8.36 -3.24
N GLU A 4 29.70 -9.27 -2.90
CA GLU A 4 29.05 -10.17 -3.87
C GLU A 4 27.55 -9.84 -3.95
N TRP A 5 27.10 -9.47 -5.13
CA TRP A 5 25.71 -9.12 -5.43
C TRP A 5 24.83 -10.39 -5.41
N PRO A 6 23.73 -10.44 -4.63
CA PRO A 6 22.82 -11.60 -4.68
C PRO A 6 22.24 -11.78 -6.08
N GLU A 7 22.40 -12.95 -6.67
CA GLU A 7 21.92 -13.22 -8.05
C GLU A 7 20.42 -12.92 -8.22
N SER A 8 19.61 -13.16 -7.19
CA SER A 8 18.18 -12.86 -7.16
C SER A 8 17.82 -11.37 -7.27
N LEU A 9 18.79 -10.47 -7.19
CA LEU A 9 18.59 -9.01 -7.30
C LEU A 9 19.24 -8.44 -8.57
N ARG A 10 19.85 -9.29 -9.42
CA ARG A 10 20.71 -8.84 -10.53
C ARG A 10 19.96 -8.05 -11.61
N ASP A 11 18.66 -8.30 -11.76
CA ASP A 11 17.85 -7.64 -12.78
C ASP A 11 17.00 -6.49 -12.23
N VAL A 12 17.15 -6.16 -10.94
CA VAL A 12 16.39 -5.08 -10.29
C VAL A 12 17.22 -3.80 -10.29
N TYR A 13 17.15 -3.06 -11.40
CA TYR A 13 18.03 -1.91 -11.67
C TYR A 13 18.02 -0.84 -10.56
N TRP A 14 16.88 -0.62 -9.89
CA TRP A 14 16.78 0.35 -8.81
C TRP A 14 17.46 -0.11 -7.52
N CYS A 15 17.44 -1.42 -7.21
CA CYS A 15 18.22 -1.98 -6.11
C CYS A 15 19.71 -1.73 -6.37
N MET A 16 20.19 -1.92 -7.61
CA MET A 16 21.57 -1.64 -7.99
C MET A 16 21.95 -0.18 -7.74
N ASN A 17 21.10 0.76 -8.14
CA ASN A 17 21.36 2.19 -7.91
C ASN A 17 21.48 2.53 -6.42
N GLN A 18 20.59 2.00 -5.58
CA GLN A 18 20.63 2.24 -4.13
C GLN A 18 21.85 1.60 -3.45
N VAL A 19 22.25 0.38 -3.86
CA VAL A 19 23.48 -0.25 -3.37
C VAL A 19 24.71 0.53 -3.82
N ASN A 20 24.77 0.96 -5.08
CA ASN A 20 25.89 1.75 -5.61
C ASN A 20 26.02 3.08 -4.87
N ALA A 21 24.91 3.76 -4.59
CA ALA A 21 24.89 4.96 -3.76
C ALA A 21 25.40 4.68 -2.34
N TRP A 22 25.00 3.55 -1.74
CA TRP A 22 25.48 3.14 -0.42
C TRP A 22 26.99 2.85 -0.42
N ILE A 23 27.50 2.09 -1.39
CA ILE A 23 28.94 1.82 -1.57
C ILE A 23 29.70 3.14 -1.68
N THR A 24 29.22 4.05 -2.52
CA THR A 24 29.83 5.37 -2.75
C THR A 24 29.82 6.23 -1.48
N SER A 25 28.77 6.12 -0.66
CA SER A 25 28.65 6.86 0.60
C SER A 25 29.65 6.45 1.69
N CYS A 26 30.45 5.40 1.48
CA CYS A 26 31.44 4.88 2.43
C CYS A 26 30.87 4.60 3.83
N ARG A 27 29.54 4.39 3.96
CA ARG A 27 28.87 4.11 5.24
C ARG A 27 29.37 2.76 5.80
N ARG A 28 29.95 2.77 7.00
CA ARG A 28 30.37 1.56 7.73
C ARG A 28 29.15 0.67 8.01
N GLY A 29 29.13 -0.57 7.49
CA GLY A 29 28.07 -1.56 7.72
C GLY A 29 28.19 -2.76 6.80
N THR A 30 27.46 -3.85 7.09
CA THR A 30 27.37 -5.02 6.20
C THR A 30 26.23 -4.85 5.21
N PHE A 31 26.35 -5.48 4.03
CA PHE A 31 25.25 -5.54 3.06
C PHE A 31 23.98 -6.12 3.69
N ASN A 32 24.08 -7.12 4.56
CA ASN A 32 22.92 -7.67 5.28
C ASN A 32 22.18 -6.62 6.13
N LYS A 33 22.92 -5.72 6.79
CA LYS A 33 22.34 -4.62 7.58
C LYS A 33 21.69 -3.56 6.67
N PHE A 34 22.29 -3.29 5.51
CA PHE A 34 21.72 -2.41 4.49
C PHE A 34 20.45 -3.01 3.85
N ASN A 35 20.53 -4.25 3.40
CA ASN A 35 19.44 -5.05 2.83
C ASN A 35 18.25 -5.15 3.79
N SER A 36 18.51 -5.48 5.07
CA SER A 36 17.45 -5.52 6.09
C SER A 36 16.77 -4.17 6.33
N LYS A 37 17.47 -3.07 6.06
CA LYS A 37 16.97 -1.72 6.31
C LYS A 37 16.22 -1.11 5.12
N ASN A 38 16.54 -1.53 3.90
CA ASN A 38 16.06 -0.89 2.68
C ASN A 38 15.20 -1.82 1.81
N TYR A 39 15.47 -3.13 1.79
CA TYR A 39 14.76 -4.07 0.90
C TYR A 39 13.83 -5.05 1.63
N ARG A 40 14.13 -5.36 2.91
CA ARG A 40 13.22 -6.12 3.81
C ARG A 40 12.32 -5.22 4.65
N LYS A 41 11.86 -4.13 4.05
CA LYS A 41 10.87 -3.26 4.66
C LYS A 41 9.76 -3.00 3.66
N ALA A 42 8.57 -2.71 4.20
CA ALA A 42 7.31 -2.31 3.58
C ALA A 42 7.35 -1.11 2.60
N GLY A 43 8.54 -0.73 2.12
CA GLY A 43 8.78 0.40 1.23
C GLY A 43 9.67 0.08 0.05
N ALA A 44 10.12 -1.17 -0.20
CA ALA A 44 11.20 -1.42 -1.16
C ALA A 44 10.77 -1.08 -2.61
N SER A 45 11.12 0.12 -3.05
CA SER A 45 11.01 0.63 -4.42
C SER A 45 12.12 1.66 -4.64
N ASP A 46 12.36 2.08 -5.89
CA ASP A 46 13.39 3.08 -6.20
C ASP A 46 13.21 4.38 -5.38
N SER A 47 11.95 4.72 -5.08
CA SER A 47 11.58 5.89 -4.29
C SER A 47 11.51 5.64 -2.78
N ASN A 48 11.37 4.39 -2.32
CA ASN A 48 10.91 3.98 -0.98
C ASN A 48 9.42 4.27 -0.66
N TRP A 49 8.59 4.52 -1.68
CA TRP A 49 7.23 5.08 -1.51
C TRP A 49 6.12 4.10 -1.92
N CYS A 50 6.44 2.82 -2.18
CA CYS A 50 5.45 1.87 -2.69
C CYS A 50 4.18 1.78 -1.83
N PHE A 51 4.28 1.84 -0.50
CA PHE A 51 3.12 1.89 0.37
C PHE A 51 2.24 3.13 0.11
N LEU A 52 2.85 4.33 0.03
CA LEU A 52 2.08 5.55 -0.24
C LEU A 52 1.43 5.46 -1.62
N HIS A 53 2.19 5.03 -2.62
CA HIS A 53 1.74 4.85 -3.99
C HIS A 53 0.56 3.88 -4.09
N ALA A 54 0.62 2.72 -3.43
CA ALA A 54 -0.49 1.77 -3.36
C ALA A 54 -1.72 2.35 -2.65
N LEU A 55 -1.54 3.17 -1.63
CA LEU A 55 -2.66 3.85 -0.97
C LEU A 55 -3.27 4.95 -1.84
N GLN A 56 -2.45 5.69 -2.59
CA GLN A 56 -2.89 6.71 -3.55
C GLN A 56 -3.64 6.09 -4.73
N ALA A 57 -3.13 4.98 -5.27
CA ALA A 57 -3.80 4.22 -6.33
C ALA A 57 -5.15 3.65 -5.85
N ALA A 58 -5.22 3.13 -4.62
CA ALA A 58 -6.50 2.73 -4.02
C ALA A 58 -7.48 3.90 -3.88
N CYS A 59 -7.01 5.09 -3.49
CA CYS A 59 -7.83 6.30 -3.43
C CYS A 59 -8.28 6.77 -4.83
N PHE A 60 -7.41 6.67 -5.84
CA PHE A 60 -7.74 6.95 -7.24
C PHE A 60 -8.86 6.03 -7.74
N GLY A 61 -8.75 4.71 -7.52
CA GLY A 61 -9.80 3.76 -7.89
C GLY A 61 -11.13 3.92 -7.12
N LEU A 62 -11.12 4.66 -6.01
CA LEU A 62 -12.31 5.07 -5.26
C LEU A 62 -12.84 6.45 -5.69
N ASP A 63 -12.36 7.01 -6.80
CA ASP A 63 -12.67 8.35 -7.31
C ASP A 63 -12.33 9.49 -6.32
N ARG A 64 -11.33 9.26 -5.47
CA ARG A 64 -10.95 10.13 -4.36
C ARG A 64 -9.44 10.29 -4.22
N ALA A 65 -8.76 10.49 -5.36
CA ALA A 65 -7.30 10.68 -5.42
C ALA A 65 -6.78 11.85 -4.55
N ASP A 66 -7.65 12.77 -4.15
CA ASP A 66 -7.37 13.92 -3.27
C ASP A 66 -7.16 13.55 -1.79
N LEU A 67 -7.56 12.35 -1.35
CA LEU A 67 -7.58 12.01 0.07
C LEU A 67 -6.19 11.81 0.69
N VAL A 68 -5.24 11.29 -0.09
CA VAL A 68 -3.90 10.97 0.37
C VAL A 68 -2.90 11.61 -0.58
N THR A 69 -2.20 12.64 -0.11
CA THR A 69 -1.27 13.40 -0.93
C THR A 69 0.17 13.27 -0.41
N ARG A 70 1.13 13.63 -1.27
CA ARG A 70 2.56 13.68 -0.88
C ARG A 70 2.77 14.68 0.26
N GLU A 71 2.07 15.81 0.29
CA GLU A 71 2.18 16.79 1.37
C GLU A 71 1.70 16.23 2.71
N LEU A 72 0.65 15.40 2.70
CA LEU A 72 0.13 14.78 3.92
C LEU A 72 1.13 13.75 4.48
N TRP A 73 1.77 12.99 3.59
CA TRP A 73 2.87 12.09 3.92
C TRP A 73 4.09 12.85 4.47
N SER A 74 4.50 13.94 3.84
CA SER A 74 5.59 14.80 4.33
C SER A 74 5.29 15.38 5.71
N LYS A 75 4.06 15.82 5.97
CA LYS A 75 3.65 16.31 7.30
C LYS A 75 3.72 15.22 8.37
N PHE A 76 3.33 13.99 8.05
CA PHE A 76 3.48 12.86 8.94
C PHE A 76 4.97 12.61 9.27
N TRP A 77 5.83 12.58 8.27
CA TRP A 77 7.26 12.35 8.48
C TRP A 77 7.95 13.45 9.28
N LEU A 78 7.64 14.71 9.00
CA LEU A 78 8.12 15.85 9.79
C LEU A 78 7.70 15.71 11.26
N SER A 79 6.46 15.25 11.53
CA SER A 79 5.99 15.01 12.90
C SER A 79 6.74 13.89 13.63
N LYS A 80 7.43 13.01 12.90
CA LYS A 80 8.26 11.93 13.44
C LYS A 80 9.72 12.31 13.63
N GLY A 81 10.16 13.49 13.14
CA GLY A 81 11.56 13.91 13.20
C GLY A 81 12.50 13.03 12.37
N ASN A 82 12.01 12.40 11.30
CA ASN A 82 12.77 11.48 10.46
C ASN A 82 12.92 12.06 9.03
N ASP A 83 13.98 11.66 8.32
CA ASP A 83 14.49 12.30 7.09
C ASP A 83 14.42 11.41 5.83
N PHE A 84 13.56 10.38 5.82
CA PHE A 84 13.36 9.44 4.71
C PHE A 84 14.59 8.59 4.34
N THR A 85 15.63 8.55 5.18
CA THR A 85 16.86 7.79 4.88
C THR A 85 16.75 6.28 5.05
N GLU A 86 15.63 5.78 5.60
CA GLU A 86 15.32 4.36 5.72
C GLU A 86 13.99 4.02 5.05
N GLY A 87 13.84 2.79 4.56
CA GLY A 87 12.57 2.29 4.02
C GLY A 87 11.45 2.27 5.07
N VAL A 88 10.21 2.37 4.59
CA VAL A 88 8.98 2.34 5.41
C VAL A 88 8.79 0.96 6.01
N GLY A 89 8.71 0.82 7.34
CA GLY A 89 8.38 -0.44 8.00
C GLY A 89 6.88 -0.61 8.28
N GLY A 90 6.45 -1.81 8.66
CA GLY A 90 5.04 -2.06 9.04
C GLY A 90 4.54 -1.16 10.19
N THR A 91 5.40 -0.82 11.14
CA THR A 91 5.08 0.13 12.22
C THR A 91 4.85 1.55 11.71
N ASP A 92 5.55 1.95 10.64
CA ASP A 92 5.39 3.27 10.01
C ASP A 92 4.09 3.33 9.22
N VAL A 93 3.73 2.23 8.53
CA VAL A 93 2.43 2.04 7.88
C VAL A 93 1.29 2.23 8.89
N ASP A 94 1.33 1.52 10.01
CA ASP A 94 0.29 1.63 11.05
C ASP A 94 0.24 3.02 11.67
N ALA A 95 1.39 3.64 11.90
CA ALA A 95 1.47 5.01 12.40
C ALA A 95 0.89 6.03 11.41
N PHE A 96 1.14 5.87 10.11
CA PHE A 96 0.58 6.76 9.10
C PHE A 96 -0.93 6.60 8.97
N LEU A 97 -1.45 5.37 8.96
CA LEU A 97 -2.89 5.13 8.93
C LEU A 97 -3.59 5.73 10.15
N ASN A 98 -2.95 5.65 11.34
CA ASN A 98 -3.45 6.33 12.54
C ASN A 98 -3.38 7.86 12.43
N PHE A 99 -2.35 8.40 11.80
CA PHE A 99 -2.24 9.83 11.49
C PHE A 99 -3.38 10.30 10.56
N LEU A 100 -3.70 9.56 9.50
CA LEU A 100 -4.84 9.85 8.60
C LEU A 100 -6.15 9.89 9.38
N ARG A 101 -6.38 8.90 10.26
CA ARG A 101 -7.54 8.86 11.15
C ARG A 101 -7.61 10.09 12.06
N ALA A 102 -6.50 10.47 12.68
CA ALA A 102 -6.43 11.64 13.56
C ALA A 102 -6.71 12.95 12.79
N LYS A 103 -6.28 13.03 11.53
CA LYS A 103 -6.58 14.14 10.62
C LYS A 103 -7.99 14.11 10.03
N ARG A 104 -8.82 13.12 10.40
CA ARG A 104 -10.19 12.93 9.89
C ARG A 104 -10.25 12.84 8.36
N VAL A 105 -9.22 12.27 7.74
CA VAL A 105 -9.27 11.94 6.31
C VAL A 105 -10.40 10.95 6.10
N SER A 106 -11.23 11.18 5.08
CA SER A 106 -12.45 10.40 4.82
C SER A 106 -12.14 9.03 4.19
N LEU A 107 -11.27 8.26 4.84
CA LEU A 107 -10.82 6.95 4.42
C LEU A 107 -10.99 5.96 5.58
N VAL A 108 -11.66 4.85 5.31
CA VAL A 108 -11.73 3.69 6.20
C VAL A 108 -10.75 2.66 5.67
N THR A 109 -9.54 2.68 6.22
CA THR A 109 -8.62 1.56 6.09
C THR A 109 -8.92 0.58 7.21
N LEU A 110 -9.23 -0.67 6.86
CA LEU A 110 -9.36 -1.72 7.86
C LEU A 110 -7.96 -2.17 8.29
N PHE A 111 -7.56 -1.76 9.49
CA PHE A 111 -6.31 -2.17 10.15
C PHE A 111 -6.22 -3.69 10.38
N LYS A 112 -7.34 -4.39 10.25
CA LYS A 112 -7.35 -5.85 10.33
C LYS A 112 -6.80 -6.42 9.03
N ASN A 113 -5.62 -7.05 9.12
CA ASN A 113 -5.15 -7.93 8.05
C ASN A 113 -6.21 -9.01 7.79
N LEU A 114 -6.70 -9.08 6.55
CA LEU A 114 -7.68 -10.05 6.11
C LEU A 114 -7.05 -11.42 5.79
N GLN A 115 -5.72 -11.52 5.92
CA GLN A 115 -4.98 -12.76 5.81
C GLN A 115 -4.50 -13.24 7.18
N LYS A 116 -4.50 -14.57 7.33
CA LYS A 116 -3.94 -15.25 8.51
C LYS A 116 -2.71 -16.10 8.19
N LYS A 117 -2.46 -16.34 6.90
CA LYS A 117 -1.39 -17.21 6.39
C LYS A 117 -0.73 -16.51 5.21
N LEU A 118 0.58 -16.70 5.11
CA LEU A 118 1.38 -16.32 3.95
C LEU A 118 0.80 -16.99 2.70
N LEU A 119 0.60 -16.23 1.63
CA LEU A 119 0.30 -16.80 0.31
C LEU A 119 1.58 -16.88 -0.50
N SER A 120 1.74 -17.94 -1.29
CA SER A 120 3.02 -18.32 -1.91
C SER A 120 3.05 -18.17 -3.44
N SER A 121 2.08 -17.48 -4.04
CA SER A 121 2.08 -17.15 -5.48
C SER A 121 0.95 -16.21 -5.84
N THR A 122 1.06 -15.57 -7.01
CA THR A 122 0.01 -14.82 -7.70
C THR A 122 -1.29 -15.61 -7.86
N ALA A 123 -1.21 -16.89 -8.24
CA ALA A 123 -2.40 -17.74 -8.38
C ALA A 123 -3.12 -17.99 -7.05
N VAL A 124 -2.38 -18.12 -5.95
CA VAL A 124 -2.96 -18.25 -4.60
C VAL A 124 -3.59 -16.92 -4.18
N LEU A 125 -2.93 -15.79 -4.47
CA LEU A 125 -3.46 -14.44 -4.22
C LEU A 125 -4.77 -14.22 -5.00
N GLU A 126 -4.83 -14.61 -6.27
CA GLU A 126 -6.03 -14.50 -7.09
C GLU A 126 -7.20 -15.31 -6.50
N ARG A 127 -6.95 -16.58 -6.16
CA ARG A 127 -7.97 -17.42 -5.50
C ARG A 127 -8.46 -16.79 -4.21
N ARG A 128 -7.56 -16.18 -3.42
CA ARG A 128 -7.97 -15.46 -2.21
C ARG A 128 -8.77 -14.21 -2.54
N ALA A 129 -8.38 -13.42 -3.53
CA ALA A 129 -9.08 -12.22 -3.97
C ALA A 129 -10.53 -12.53 -4.34
N ARG A 130 -10.76 -13.64 -5.06
CA ARG A 130 -12.11 -14.13 -5.43
C ARG A 130 -13.01 -14.51 -4.25
N THR A 131 -12.47 -14.61 -3.03
CA THR A 131 -13.25 -14.84 -1.80
C THR A 131 -13.51 -13.57 -0.98
N LEU A 132 -12.96 -12.43 -1.42
CA LEU A 132 -13.20 -11.14 -0.79
C LEU A 132 -14.40 -10.46 -1.44
N ASP A 133 -15.02 -9.53 -0.71
CA ASP A 133 -16.01 -8.65 -1.31
C ASP A 133 -15.37 -7.78 -2.41
N PRO A 134 -16.12 -7.37 -3.45
CA PRO A 134 -15.61 -6.42 -4.42
C PRO A 134 -15.13 -5.12 -3.77
N GLY A 135 -13.97 -4.62 -4.19
CA GLY A 135 -13.38 -3.41 -3.62
C GLY A 135 -11.88 -3.25 -3.85
N HIS A 136 -11.32 -2.22 -3.20
CA HIS A 136 -9.90 -1.86 -3.29
C HIS A 136 -9.17 -2.29 -2.03
N TYR A 137 -8.04 -2.96 -2.21
CA TYR A 137 -7.24 -3.51 -1.13
C TYR A 137 -5.78 -3.12 -1.32
N ILE A 138 -5.09 -2.85 -0.23
CA ILE A 138 -3.63 -2.74 -0.25
C ILE A 138 -3.08 -4.13 0.07
N VAL A 139 -2.14 -4.58 -0.75
CA VAL A 139 -1.45 -5.85 -0.59
C VAL A 139 0.01 -5.58 -0.28
N TYR A 140 0.51 -6.19 0.78
CA TYR A 140 1.93 -6.26 1.07
C TYR A 140 2.45 -7.60 0.58
N ALA A 141 3.34 -7.54 -0.40
CA ALA A 141 3.83 -8.70 -1.13
C ALA A 141 5.36 -8.69 -1.22
N ALA A 142 5.95 -9.77 -1.73
CA ALA A 142 7.35 -9.80 -2.08
C ALA A 142 7.66 -10.65 -3.31
N GLU A 143 8.70 -10.19 -4.00
CA GLU A 143 9.52 -11.00 -4.90
C GLU A 143 10.78 -11.42 -4.14
N HIS A 144 10.91 -12.70 -3.82
CA HIS A 144 12.05 -13.21 -3.05
C HIS A 144 12.30 -12.43 -1.75
N SER A 145 13.31 -11.55 -1.72
CA SER A 145 13.69 -10.71 -0.58
C SER A 145 13.33 -9.24 -0.73
N ILE A 146 12.65 -8.85 -1.81
CA ILE A 146 12.19 -7.49 -2.07
C ILE A 146 10.71 -7.41 -1.72
N GLU A 147 10.38 -6.59 -0.74
CA GLU A 147 9.00 -6.44 -0.30
C GLU A 147 8.36 -5.18 -0.91
N HIS A 148 7.16 -5.31 -1.47
CA HIS A 148 6.47 -4.28 -2.24
C HIS A 148 5.02 -4.12 -1.79
N TYR A 149 4.47 -2.93 -2.04
CA TYR A 149 3.05 -2.63 -1.81
C TYR A 149 2.39 -2.28 -3.12
N LEU A 150 1.21 -2.87 -3.36
CA LEU A 150 0.38 -2.62 -4.53
C LEU A 150 -1.10 -2.52 -4.15
N THR A 151 -1.93 -1.99 -5.06
CA THR A 151 -3.39 -2.04 -4.90
C THR A 151 -3.95 -3.24 -5.63
N LEU A 152 -4.67 -4.10 -4.93
CA LEU A 152 -5.51 -5.15 -5.50
C LEU A 152 -6.94 -4.64 -5.65
N VAL A 153 -7.51 -4.83 -6.83
CA VAL A 153 -8.89 -4.48 -7.16
C VAL A 153 -9.66 -5.78 -7.36
N VAL A 154 -10.56 -6.08 -6.43
CA VAL A 154 -11.38 -7.29 -6.47
C VAL A 154 -12.55 -7.05 -7.39
N THR A 155 -12.39 -7.49 -8.63
CA THR A 155 -13.36 -7.52 -9.72
C THR A 155 -13.30 -8.88 -10.43
N ASP A 156 -14.05 -9.07 -11.52
CA ASP A 156 -13.88 -10.21 -12.41
C ASP A 156 -13.57 -9.71 -13.84
N PRO A 157 -12.33 -9.84 -14.33
CA PRO A 157 -11.17 -10.48 -13.69
C PRO A 157 -10.59 -9.68 -12.51
N VAL A 158 -9.74 -10.30 -11.69
CA VAL A 158 -9.03 -9.65 -10.58
C VAL A 158 -7.92 -8.75 -11.15
N MET A 159 -7.93 -7.48 -10.73
CA MET A 159 -7.04 -6.45 -11.28
C MET A 159 -6.12 -5.88 -10.21
N ILE A 160 -5.09 -5.14 -10.62
CA ILE A 160 -4.15 -4.43 -9.77
C ILE A 160 -3.86 -3.02 -10.30
N TYR A 161 -3.53 -2.11 -9.38
CA TYR A 161 -2.76 -0.92 -9.70
C TYR A 161 -1.36 -1.10 -9.10
N ASP A 162 -0.35 -0.85 -9.94
CA ASP A 162 1.04 -0.74 -9.54
C ASP A 162 1.67 0.51 -10.19
N ASP A 163 2.92 0.83 -9.84
CA ASP A 163 3.71 1.88 -10.46
C ASP A 163 3.06 3.27 -10.48
N TYR A 164 2.35 3.62 -9.39
CA TYR A 164 1.71 4.92 -9.26
C TYR A 164 2.72 6.06 -9.44
N ASN A 165 2.39 6.98 -10.35
CA ASN A 165 3.17 8.14 -10.66
C ASN A 165 2.26 9.38 -10.72
N VAL A 166 2.44 10.28 -9.76
CA VAL A 166 1.65 11.52 -9.64
C VAL A 166 1.81 12.45 -10.84
N ASP A 167 2.89 12.32 -11.60
CA ASP A 167 3.21 13.17 -12.75
C ASP A 167 2.59 12.64 -14.07
N LYS A 168 1.88 11.49 -14.02
CA LYS A 168 1.20 10.89 -15.19
C LYS A 168 -0.32 11.06 -15.12
N ASP A 169 -0.96 11.06 -16.29
CA ASP A 169 -2.42 11.01 -16.43
C ASP A 169 -2.83 9.87 -17.41
N PRO A 170 -3.48 8.79 -16.93
CA PRO A 170 -3.80 8.52 -15.53
C PRO A 170 -2.53 8.22 -14.70
N PRO A 171 -2.57 8.43 -13.37
CA PRO A 171 -1.39 8.26 -12.52
C PRO A 171 -0.98 6.79 -12.34
N CYS A 172 -1.88 5.85 -12.64
CA CYS A 172 -1.62 4.42 -12.66
C CYS A 172 -2.54 3.74 -13.68
N LEU A 173 -2.13 2.59 -14.19
CA LEU A 173 -2.93 1.77 -15.11
C LEU A 173 -3.52 0.58 -14.37
N LEU A 174 -4.75 0.23 -14.71
CA LEU A 174 -5.40 -0.96 -14.19
C LEU A 174 -4.96 -2.17 -15.02
N GLU A 175 -4.38 -3.18 -14.37
CA GLU A 175 -3.79 -4.33 -15.04
C GLU A 175 -4.29 -5.66 -14.46
N PRO A 176 -4.35 -6.75 -15.24
CA PRO A 176 -4.67 -8.06 -14.69
C PRO A 176 -3.62 -8.49 -13.67
N LEU A 177 -4.05 -9.08 -12.55
CA LEU A 177 -3.14 -9.60 -11.51
C LEU A 177 -2.09 -10.57 -12.08
N GLN A 178 -2.42 -11.29 -13.16
CA GLN A 178 -1.53 -12.25 -13.80
C GLN A 178 -0.29 -11.61 -14.46
N LYS A 179 -0.28 -10.28 -14.66
CA LYS A 179 0.93 -9.56 -15.10
C LYS A 179 2.00 -9.47 -14.01
N LEU A 180 1.64 -9.73 -12.75
CA LEU A 180 2.58 -9.83 -11.63
C LEU A 180 2.97 -11.29 -11.40
N ASP A 181 3.50 -11.96 -12.43
CA ASP A 181 3.98 -13.35 -12.34
C ASP A 181 5.20 -13.50 -11.41
N TRP A 182 5.90 -12.38 -11.16
CA TRP A 182 7.01 -12.27 -10.23
C TRP A 182 6.63 -12.42 -8.75
N LEU A 183 5.35 -12.25 -8.37
CA LEU A 183 4.95 -12.24 -6.96
C LEU A 183 5.05 -13.64 -6.32
N THR A 184 6.06 -13.80 -5.46
CA THR A 184 6.32 -15.06 -4.75
C THR A 184 5.58 -15.17 -3.43
N HIS A 185 5.33 -14.04 -2.75
CA HIS A 185 4.73 -14.02 -1.43
C HIS A 185 3.74 -12.87 -1.25
N SER A 186 2.65 -13.09 -0.51
CA SER A 186 1.78 -12.04 0.02
C SER A 186 1.61 -12.23 1.52
N TYR A 187 1.95 -11.19 2.28
CA TYR A 187 1.94 -11.17 3.75
C TYR A 187 0.65 -10.58 4.31
N GLU A 188 0.12 -9.54 3.67
CA GLU A 188 -1.05 -8.82 4.18
C GLU A 188 -1.99 -8.36 3.08
N ILE A 189 -3.28 -8.35 3.38
CA ILE A 189 -4.31 -7.71 2.57
C ILE A 189 -5.18 -6.85 3.48
N ARG A 190 -5.30 -5.56 3.17
CA ARG A 190 -6.09 -4.58 3.95
C ARG A 190 -7.09 -3.88 3.05
N LEU A 191 -8.37 -3.88 3.43
CA LEU A 191 -9.41 -3.13 2.69
C LEU A 191 -9.19 -1.63 2.82
N VAL A 192 -9.32 -0.92 1.70
CA VAL A 192 -9.41 0.53 1.62
C VAL A 192 -10.81 0.88 1.11
N ALA A 193 -11.56 1.63 1.91
CA ALA A 193 -12.93 2.01 1.58
C ALA A 193 -13.23 3.43 2.03
N LEU A 194 -14.29 4.03 1.48
CA LEU A 194 -14.86 5.27 2.01
C LEU A 194 -15.78 4.97 3.20
N PRO A 195 -15.94 5.90 4.16
CA PRO A 195 -16.94 5.78 5.21
C PRO A 195 -18.33 5.55 4.62
N ARG A 196 -19.08 4.60 5.19
CA ARG A 196 -20.48 4.41 4.80
C ARG A 196 -21.27 5.67 5.18
N PRO A 197 -22.17 6.17 4.31
CA PRO A 197 -23.06 7.25 4.67
C PRO A 197 -23.86 6.83 5.92
N THR A 198 -23.81 7.63 6.98
CA THR A 198 -24.70 7.42 8.12
C THR A 198 -26.13 7.54 7.63
N ARG A 199 -26.90 6.44 7.68
CA ARG A 199 -28.35 6.49 7.42
C ARG A 199 -28.94 7.54 8.35
N SER A 200 -29.42 8.65 7.79
CA SER A 200 -30.23 9.61 8.54
C SER A 200 -31.38 8.84 9.18
N LYS A 201 -31.45 8.81 10.51
CA LYS A 201 -32.65 8.34 11.21
C LYS A 201 -33.80 9.22 10.70
N LYS A 202 -34.61 8.72 9.77
CA LYS A 202 -35.89 9.36 9.42
C LYS A 202 -36.66 9.48 10.74
N SER A 203 -36.77 10.69 11.26
CA SER A 203 -37.69 11.02 12.34
C SER A 203 -39.07 10.55 11.90
N LYS A 204 -39.65 9.56 12.61
CA LYS A 204 -41.07 9.20 12.45
C LYS A 204 -41.87 10.47 12.76
N LYS A 205 -42.32 11.18 11.72
CA LYS A 205 -43.29 12.25 11.84
C LYS A 205 -44.60 11.56 12.24
N GLY A 206 -44.96 11.66 13.52
CA GLY A 206 -46.24 11.21 14.01
C GLY A 206 -47.33 12.05 13.36
N SER A 207 -48.04 11.49 12.39
CA SER A 207 -49.30 12.02 11.91
C SER A 207 -50.36 11.68 12.95
N ASN A 208 -50.57 12.58 13.90
CA ASN A 208 -51.80 12.60 14.69
C ASN A 208 -52.78 13.54 13.98
N GLU A 209 -53.38 13.05 12.90
CA GLU A 209 -54.57 13.63 12.33
C GLU A 209 -55.76 12.98 13.06
N LYS A 210 -56.22 13.62 14.14
CA LYS A 210 -57.50 13.28 14.74
C LYS A 210 -58.57 14.17 14.12
N SER A 211 -59.33 13.51 13.27
CA SER A 211 -60.57 13.91 12.64
C SER A 211 -61.62 14.36 13.67
N ARG A 212 -62.44 15.32 13.21
CA ARG A 212 -63.72 15.76 13.78
C ARG A 212 -64.62 14.58 14.19
N ASN A 213 -65.24 14.70 15.37
CA ASN A 213 -66.70 14.76 15.54
C ASN A 213 -67.03 15.29 16.94
#